data_AF-A0A971SFD2-F1
#
_entry.id   AF-A0A971SFD2-F1
#
_cell.length_a   1.000
_cell.length_b   1.000
_cell.length_c   1.000
_cell.angle_alpha   90.00
_cell.angle_beta   90.00
_cell.angle_gamma   90.00
#
_symmetry.space_group_name_H-M   'P 1'
#
loop_
_entity.id
_entity.type
_entity.pdbx_description
1 polymer ?
#
loop_
_entity_poly.entity_id
_entity_poly.type
_entity_poly.pdbx_seq_one_letter_code
_entity_poly.pdbx_strand_id
1 'polypeptide(L)'
;TIHFSDKMSGKVIDITDEGHRIIKFEYDGVFQEILEQIGNMPLPPYITEKLEDKTKYQTVYAKYDGSVAAPTAGLHFTNELLKKIEDKGVSIAYVTLHVGFGTFKPVTSDTVEDHHMHDEYYVVSKEASDKINDAKANGGRVIAVGTTSVRTLESVMWKLGKIEPCADSTNIFIYPGYEFKIVDAIITNFHLPKSTLIMLVSTFASKEIIMNAYEEAKKNGYKFFSFGDAMLIK
;
A
#
# COMPACT_ATOMS: atom_id res chain seq x y z
N THR A 1 -31.71 8.60 -6.37
CA THR A 1 -30.85 8.31 -7.53
C THR A 1 -29.77 9.37 -7.59
N ILE A 2 -28.52 8.95 -7.79
CA ILE A 2 -27.34 9.81 -7.99
C ILE A 2 -27.08 9.83 -9.49
N HIS A 3 -26.96 11.00 -10.10
CA HIS A 3 -26.63 11.12 -11.52
C HIS A 3 -25.15 11.47 -11.66
N PHE A 4 -24.38 10.62 -12.36
CA PHE A 4 -22.94 10.81 -12.58
C PHE A 4 -22.67 11.44 -13.94
N SER A 5 -23.47 11.10 -14.95
CA SER A 5 -23.49 11.71 -16.28
C SER A 5 -24.81 11.39 -16.98
N ASP A 6 -25.00 11.88 -18.21
CA ASP A 6 -26.13 11.51 -19.07
C ASP A 6 -26.18 10.01 -19.38
N LYS A 7 -25.04 9.31 -19.28
CA LYS A 7 -24.90 7.88 -19.57
C LYS A 7 -24.86 6.98 -18.34
N MET A 8 -24.81 7.54 -17.13
CA MET A 8 -24.69 6.75 -15.90
C MET A 8 -25.38 7.41 -14.71
N SER A 9 -26.23 6.63 -14.05
CA SER A 9 -26.81 6.96 -12.75
C SER A 9 -26.67 5.77 -11.79
N GLY A 10 -26.86 6.01 -10.50
CA GLY A 10 -26.79 4.98 -9.48
C GLY A 10 -27.89 5.12 -8.44
N LYS A 11 -28.38 4.00 -7.93
CA LYS A 11 -29.30 3.95 -6.78
C LYS A 11 -28.59 3.33 -5.61
N VAL A 12 -28.63 4.02 -4.47
CA VAL A 12 -28.25 3.42 -3.18
C VAL A 12 -29.29 2.33 -2.89
N ILE A 13 -28.83 1.09 -2.84
CA ILE A 13 -29.67 -0.07 -2.54
C ILE A 13 -29.47 -0.55 -1.11
N ASP A 14 -28.36 -0.19 -0.47
CA ASP A 14 -28.09 -0.55 0.92
C ASP A 14 -27.05 0.37 1.59
N ILE A 15 -26.98 0.28 2.92
CA ILE A 15 -26.02 0.94 3.79
C ILE A 15 -25.31 -0.13 4.62
N THR A 16 -23.99 -0.22 4.53
CA THR A 16 -23.22 -1.15 5.36
C THR A 16 -23.12 -0.63 6.80
N ASP A 17 -22.82 -1.50 7.77
CA ASP A 17 -22.62 -1.12 9.17
C ASP A 17 -21.54 -0.04 9.36
N GLU A 18 -20.51 -0.07 8.51
CA GLU A 18 -19.44 0.95 8.47
C GLU A 18 -19.86 2.30 7.82
N GLY A 19 -21.13 2.44 7.43
CA GLY A 19 -21.65 3.64 6.78
C GLY A 19 -21.29 3.79 5.30
N HIS A 20 -20.74 2.77 4.64
CA HIS A 20 -20.58 2.77 3.18
C HIS A 20 -21.95 2.58 2.49
N ARG A 21 -22.03 2.89 1.19
CA ARG A 21 -23.24 2.78 0.39
C ARG A 21 -23.05 1.74 -0.70
N ILE A 22 -23.95 0.76 -0.79
CA ILE A 22 -24.00 -0.16 -1.92
C ILE A 22 -24.81 0.52 -3.03
N ILE A 23 -24.18 0.76 -4.18
CA ILE A 23 -24.78 1.46 -5.31
C ILE A 23 -24.99 0.48 -6.46
N LYS A 24 -26.24 0.36 -6.92
CA LYS A 24 -26.56 -0.30 -8.18
C LYS A 24 -26.51 0.74 -9.31
N PHE A 25 -25.62 0.54 -10.27
CA PHE A 25 -25.48 1.43 -11.43
C PHE A 25 -26.48 1.08 -12.54
N GLU A 26 -27.04 2.12 -13.15
CA GLU A 26 -27.83 2.08 -14.39
C GLU A 26 -27.05 2.89 -15.44
N TYR A 27 -26.67 2.27 -16.55
CA TYR A 27 -25.79 2.87 -17.55
C TYR A 27 -26.10 2.37 -18.96
N ASP A 28 -25.70 3.15 -19.97
CA ASP A 28 -25.85 2.82 -21.39
C ASP A 28 -24.47 2.71 -22.08
N GLY A 29 -24.09 1.48 -22.46
CA GLY A 29 -22.78 1.14 -23.03
C GLY A 29 -21.94 0.20 -22.15
N VAL A 30 -20.62 0.24 -22.31
CA VAL A 30 -19.67 -0.56 -21.53
C VAL A 30 -19.30 0.18 -20.25
N PHE A 31 -19.58 -0.42 -19.08
CA PHE A 31 -19.36 0.21 -17.77
C PHE A 31 -17.97 0.82 -17.60
N GLN A 32 -16.92 0.08 -17.99
CA GLN A 32 -15.53 0.50 -17.86
C GLN A 32 -15.20 1.74 -18.70
N GLU A 33 -15.66 1.80 -19.96
CA GLU A 33 -15.43 2.95 -20.84
C GLU A 33 -16.11 4.21 -20.31
N ILE A 34 -17.30 4.06 -19.72
CA ILE A 34 -18.01 5.19 -19.10
C ILE A 34 -17.23 5.67 -17.88
N LEU A 35 -16.73 4.77 -17.03
CA LEU A 35 -15.88 5.13 -15.90
C LEU A 35 -14.58 5.84 -16.33
N GLU A 36 -13.96 5.43 -17.43
CA GLU A 36 -12.78 6.12 -17.96
C GLU A 36 -13.11 7.54 -18.45
N GLN A 37 -14.30 7.74 -19.01
CA GLN A 37 -14.76 9.04 -19.51
C GLN A 37 -15.14 10.01 -18.38
N ILE A 38 -15.83 9.53 -17.34
CA ILE A 38 -16.43 10.40 -16.31
C ILE A 38 -15.71 10.32 -14.96
N GLY A 39 -14.94 9.27 -14.73
CA GLY A 39 -14.25 8.99 -13.48
C GLY A 39 -13.01 9.86 -13.28
N ASN A 40 -12.74 10.16 -12.01
CA ASN A 40 -11.50 10.81 -11.59
C ASN A 40 -10.77 9.90 -10.61
N MET A 41 -9.46 9.75 -10.80
CA MET A 41 -8.63 9.01 -9.86
C MET A 41 -8.66 9.76 -8.51
N PRO A 42 -9.08 9.11 -7.42
CA PRO A 42 -9.01 9.73 -6.10
C PRO A 42 -7.53 9.92 -5.74
N LEU A 43 -7.17 11.12 -5.30
CA LEU A 43 -5.86 11.38 -4.72
C LEU A 43 -6.00 11.41 -3.20
N PRO A 44 -5.01 10.92 -2.45
CA PRO A 44 -4.95 11.12 -1.01
C PRO A 44 -5.20 12.60 -0.64
N PRO A 45 -5.89 12.88 0.48
CA PRO A 45 -6.41 14.21 0.80
C PRO A 45 -5.32 15.29 0.98
N TYR A 46 -4.08 14.89 1.18
CA TYR A 46 -2.92 15.80 1.27
C TYR A 46 -2.30 16.16 -0.09
N ILE A 47 -2.72 15.52 -1.19
CA ILE A 47 -2.34 15.90 -2.55
C ILE A 47 -3.44 16.83 -3.07
N THR A 48 -3.18 18.13 -3.00
CA THR A 48 -4.11 19.18 -3.43
C THR A 48 -3.93 19.58 -4.89
N GLU A 49 -2.77 19.27 -5.47
CA GLU A 49 -2.46 19.58 -6.87
C GLU A 49 -3.10 18.55 -7.82
N LYS A 50 -3.70 19.06 -8.89
CA LYS A 50 -4.22 18.21 -9.96
C LYS A 50 -3.05 17.67 -10.76
N LEU A 51 -2.89 16.34 -10.78
CA LEU A 51 -1.91 15.70 -11.64
C LEU A 51 -2.38 15.81 -13.09
N GLU A 52 -1.67 16.61 -13.89
CA GLU A 52 -1.87 16.67 -15.35
C GLU A 52 -1.56 15.32 -16.01
N ASP A 53 -0.53 14.64 -15.51
CA ASP A 53 -0.11 13.32 -15.95
C ASP A 53 -0.36 12.30 -14.84
N LYS A 54 -1.45 11.53 -14.99
CA LYS A 54 -1.85 10.48 -14.04
C LYS A 54 -0.80 9.37 -13.91
N THR A 55 0.05 9.16 -14.91
CA THR A 55 1.07 8.10 -14.89
C THR A 55 2.17 8.37 -13.88
N LYS A 56 2.37 9.64 -13.47
CA LYS A 56 3.32 10.04 -12.41
C LYS A 56 2.94 9.50 -11.02
N TYR A 57 1.69 9.11 -10.84
CA TYR A 57 1.21 8.45 -9.62
C TYR A 57 1.07 6.94 -9.84
N GLN A 58 2.03 6.33 -10.53
CA GLN A 58 2.16 4.89 -10.64
C GLN A 58 3.62 4.46 -10.67
N THR A 59 3.88 3.26 -10.13
CA THR A 59 5.22 2.65 -10.21
C THR A 59 5.50 2.16 -11.62
N VAL A 60 6.78 2.10 -12.00
CA VAL A 60 7.21 1.59 -13.32
C VAL A 60 6.89 0.10 -13.55
N TYR A 61 6.48 -0.60 -12.50
CA TYR A 61 6.09 -2.01 -12.49
C TYR A 61 4.61 -2.23 -12.13
N ALA A 62 3.78 -1.19 -12.22
CA ALA A 62 2.33 -1.32 -12.08
C ALA A 62 1.74 -2.18 -13.21
N LYS A 63 0.87 -3.15 -12.87
CA LYS A 63 0.33 -4.12 -13.83
C LYS A 63 -1.19 -4.34 -13.75
N TYR A 64 -1.78 -4.22 -12.56
CA TYR A 64 -3.18 -4.53 -12.32
C TYR A 64 -3.92 -3.31 -11.78
N ASP A 65 -5.08 -3.03 -12.36
CA ASP A 65 -6.02 -2.04 -11.84
C ASP A 65 -6.73 -2.58 -10.59
N GLY A 66 -7.09 -1.69 -9.66
CA GLY A 66 -7.88 -2.04 -8.47
C GLY A 66 -7.48 -1.34 -7.19
N SER A 67 -6.25 -0.84 -7.09
CA SER A 67 -5.81 -0.06 -5.92
C SER A 67 -6.31 1.38 -5.98
N VAL A 68 -6.85 1.88 -4.87
CA VAL A 68 -7.32 3.28 -4.74
C VAL A 68 -6.14 4.26 -4.67
N ALA A 69 -4.97 3.79 -4.25
CA ALA A 69 -3.74 4.59 -4.17
C ALA A 69 -2.51 3.82 -4.64
N ALA A 70 -1.52 4.58 -5.13
CA ALA A 70 -0.25 4.02 -5.55
C ALA A 70 0.63 3.66 -4.34
N PRO A 71 1.43 2.59 -4.42
CA PRO A 71 2.45 2.28 -3.42
C PRO A 71 3.63 3.24 -3.55
N THR A 72 3.54 4.39 -2.88
CA THR A 72 4.40 5.56 -3.18
C THR A 72 5.89 5.34 -2.89
N ALA A 73 6.24 4.41 -2.02
CA ALA A 73 7.64 4.02 -1.81
C ALA A 73 8.27 3.43 -3.08
N GLY A 74 7.45 2.79 -3.92
CA GLY A 74 7.86 2.24 -5.20
C GLY A 74 8.11 3.30 -6.28
N LEU A 75 7.62 4.54 -6.11
CA LEU A 75 7.81 5.62 -7.07
C LEU A 75 9.28 6.08 -7.16
N HIS A 76 10.07 5.76 -6.13
CA HIS A 76 11.53 6.00 -6.12
C HIS A 76 12.30 5.06 -7.04
N PHE A 77 11.67 3.99 -7.54
CA PHE A 77 12.31 3.00 -8.38
C PHE A 77 12.05 3.28 -9.86
N THR A 78 13.13 3.53 -10.59
CA THR A 78 13.14 3.63 -12.05
C THR A 78 13.53 2.29 -12.67
N ASN A 79 13.19 2.08 -13.95
CA ASN A 79 13.64 0.89 -14.69
C ASN A 79 15.18 0.75 -14.68
N GLU A 80 15.90 1.88 -14.73
CA GLU A 80 17.36 1.89 -14.64
C GLU A 80 17.85 1.44 -13.26
N LEU A 81 17.21 1.89 -12.18
CA LEU A 81 17.57 1.50 -10.82
C LEU A 81 17.25 0.02 -10.56
N LEU A 82 16.07 -0.45 -11.00
CA LEU A 82 15.68 -1.86 -10.89
C LEU A 82 16.70 -2.75 -11.62
N LYS A 83 17.08 -2.37 -12.84
CA LYS A 83 18.11 -3.09 -13.58
C LYS A 83 19.46 -3.11 -12.85
N LYS A 84 19.89 -1.99 -12.28
CA LYS A 84 21.13 -1.92 -11.46
C LYS A 84 21.08 -2.82 -10.23
N ILE A 85 19.89 -3.04 -9.65
CA ILE A 85 19.68 -3.94 -8.51
C ILE A 85 19.80 -5.40 -8.96
N GLU A 86 19.15 -5.76 -10.08
CA GLU A 86 19.26 -7.11 -10.65
C GLU A 86 20.68 -7.44 -11.11
N ASP A 87 21.37 -6.49 -11.77
CA ASP A 87 22.76 -6.65 -12.22
C ASP A 87 23.74 -6.85 -11.03
N LYS A 88 23.34 -6.48 -9.80
CA LYS A 88 24.09 -6.78 -8.55
C LYS A 88 23.76 -8.15 -7.95
N GLY A 89 22.91 -8.94 -8.58
CA GLY A 89 22.50 -10.27 -8.12
C GLY A 89 21.37 -10.25 -7.10
N VAL A 90 20.62 -9.15 -6.96
CA VAL A 90 19.45 -9.08 -6.08
C VAL A 90 18.20 -9.50 -6.84
N SER A 91 17.49 -10.51 -6.34
CA SER A 91 16.22 -10.95 -6.90
C SER A 91 15.10 -9.96 -6.60
N ILE A 92 14.30 -9.62 -7.62
CA ILE A 92 13.11 -8.77 -7.47
C ILE A 92 11.84 -9.62 -7.58
N ALA A 93 11.02 -9.58 -6.53
CA ALA A 93 9.73 -10.24 -6.45
C ALA A 93 8.60 -9.20 -6.38
N TYR A 94 7.59 -9.37 -7.24
CA TYR A 94 6.43 -8.48 -7.29
C TYR A 94 5.23 -9.12 -6.59
N VAL A 95 4.64 -8.40 -5.64
CA VAL A 95 3.39 -8.77 -4.98
C VAL A 95 2.32 -7.72 -5.26
N THR A 96 1.05 -8.11 -5.22
CA THR A 96 -0.08 -7.21 -5.46
C THR A 96 -0.85 -7.04 -4.16
N LEU A 97 -1.20 -5.80 -3.79
CA LEU A 97 -2.20 -5.48 -2.79
C LEU A 97 -3.04 -4.32 -3.33
N HIS A 98 -4.35 -4.51 -3.38
CA HIS A 98 -5.30 -3.46 -3.72
C HIS A 98 -5.63 -2.68 -2.47
N VAL A 99 -5.00 -1.52 -2.33
CA VAL A 99 -5.19 -0.64 -1.18
C VAL A 99 -6.56 0.01 -1.28
N GLY A 100 -7.35 -0.09 -0.21
CA GLY A 100 -8.64 0.58 -0.08
C GLY A 100 -8.49 1.99 0.51
N PHE A 101 -9.56 2.79 0.42
CA PHE A 101 -9.59 4.13 1.03
C PHE A 101 -9.37 4.11 2.54
N GLY A 102 -9.70 2.98 3.18
CA GLY A 102 -9.50 2.70 4.59
C GLY A 102 -8.07 2.89 5.10
N THR A 103 -7.05 2.59 4.29
CA THR A 103 -5.64 2.65 4.70
C THR A 103 -5.17 4.07 5.08
N PHE A 104 -5.83 5.10 4.58
CA PHE A 104 -5.50 6.50 4.90
C PHE A 104 -6.33 7.09 6.03
N LYS A 105 -7.31 6.34 6.57
CA LYS A 105 -8.14 6.85 7.67
C LYS A 105 -7.28 7.03 8.92
N PRO A 106 -7.44 8.14 9.67
CA PRO A 106 -6.83 8.29 10.98
C PRO A 106 -7.28 7.17 11.92
N VAL A 107 -6.43 6.80 12.88
CA VAL A 107 -6.84 5.94 13.99
C VAL A 107 -7.81 6.74 14.86
N THR A 108 -9.08 6.33 14.90
CA THR A 108 -10.16 7.01 15.63
C THR A 108 -10.59 6.30 16.91
N SER A 109 -10.04 5.13 17.20
CA SER A 109 -10.36 4.36 18.41
C SER A 109 -9.59 4.89 19.62
N ASP A 110 -10.21 4.80 20.80
CA ASP A 110 -9.60 5.23 22.08
C ASP A 110 -8.42 4.34 22.48
N THR A 111 -8.47 3.06 22.11
CA THR A 111 -7.36 2.11 22.22
C THR A 111 -6.89 1.66 20.84
N VAL A 112 -5.61 1.30 20.74
CA VAL A 112 -5.02 0.84 19.47
C VAL A 112 -5.59 -0.51 19.07
N GLU A 113 -5.84 -1.35 20.07
CA GLU A 113 -6.35 -2.70 19.98
C GLU A 113 -7.78 -2.75 19.39
N ASP A 114 -8.57 -1.71 19.60
CA ASP A 114 -9.93 -1.59 19.05
C ASP A 114 -9.96 -1.10 17.59
N HIS A 115 -8.79 -0.78 17.00
CA HIS A 115 -8.72 -0.30 15.62
C HIS A 115 -8.88 -1.44 14.62
N HIS A 116 -9.98 -1.42 13.88
CA HIS A 116 -10.24 -2.38 12.81
C HIS A 116 -9.76 -1.83 11.47
N MET A 117 -8.78 -2.51 10.86
CA MET A 117 -8.37 -2.25 9.50
C MET A 117 -9.40 -2.81 8.52
N HIS A 118 -9.67 -2.08 7.44
CA HIS A 118 -10.48 -2.59 6.34
C HIS A 118 -9.72 -3.70 5.60
N ASP A 119 -10.47 -4.68 5.09
CA ASP A 119 -9.92 -5.76 4.27
C ASP A 119 -9.38 -5.22 2.94
N GLU A 120 -8.17 -5.66 2.60
CA GLU A 120 -7.51 -5.34 1.33
C GLU A 120 -7.08 -6.62 0.63
N TYR A 121 -7.45 -6.75 -0.64
CA TYR A 121 -7.17 -7.94 -1.44
C TYR A 121 -5.72 -7.96 -1.90
N TYR A 122 -5.02 -9.08 -1.72
CA TYR A 122 -3.66 -9.29 -2.18
C TYR A 122 -3.53 -10.54 -3.05
N VAL A 123 -2.46 -10.55 -3.83
CA VAL A 123 -2.03 -11.70 -4.64
C VAL A 123 -0.51 -11.86 -4.53
N VAL A 124 -0.09 -13.08 -4.18
CA VAL A 124 1.30 -13.53 -4.27
C VAL A 124 1.36 -14.63 -5.33
N SER A 125 2.13 -14.40 -6.39
CA SER A 125 2.31 -15.38 -7.45
C SER A 125 3.31 -16.45 -7.05
N LYS A 126 3.30 -17.58 -7.78
CA LYS A 126 4.31 -18.63 -7.58
C LYS A 126 5.74 -18.13 -7.79
N GLU A 127 5.94 -17.32 -8.82
CA GLU A 127 7.25 -16.73 -9.10
C GLU A 127 7.73 -15.85 -7.94
N ALA A 128 6.85 -15.03 -7.35
CA ALA A 128 7.18 -14.19 -6.22
C ALA A 128 7.48 -15.04 -4.97
N SER A 129 6.66 -16.05 -4.68
CA SER A 129 6.89 -16.94 -3.55
C SER A 129 8.20 -17.70 -3.66
N ASP A 130 8.51 -18.25 -4.84
CA ASP A 130 9.75 -18.97 -5.10
C ASP A 130 10.96 -18.06 -4.85
N LYS A 131 10.99 -16.86 -5.44
CA LYS A 131 12.08 -15.88 -5.26
C LYS A 131 12.30 -15.51 -3.79
N ILE A 132 11.22 -15.30 -3.03
CA ILE A 132 11.31 -14.91 -1.62
C ILE A 132 11.81 -16.07 -0.76
N ASN A 133 11.27 -17.27 -0.97
CA ASN A 133 11.68 -18.46 -0.22
C ASN A 133 13.13 -18.84 -0.55
N ASP A 134 13.54 -18.78 -1.81
CA ASP A 134 14.91 -19.05 -2.24
C ASP A 134 15.89 -18.06 -1.60
N ALA A 135 15.53 -16.77 -1.53
CA ALA A 135 16.35 -15.78 -0.84
C ALA A 135 16.54 -16.15 0.64
N LYS A 136 15.46 -16.51 1.35
CA LYS A 136 15.55 -16.92 2.76
C LYS A 136 16.34 -18.22 2.95
N ALA A 137 16.10 -19.23 2.11
CA ALA A 137 16.79 -20.53 2.18
C ALA A 137 18.30 -20.38 1.99
N ASN A 138 18.73 -19.40 1.21
CA ASN A 138 20.15 -19.08 0.98
C ASN A 138 20.74 -18.09 2.02
N GLY A 139 20.03 -17.80 3.12
CA GLY A 139 20.47 -16.86 4.15
C GLY A 139 20.43 -15.39 3.72
N GLY A 140 19.73 -15.09 2.62
CA GLY A 140 19.49 -13.74 2.13
C GLY A 140 18.43 -13.00 2.94
N ARG A 141 18.30 -11.70 2.64
CA ARG A 141 17.33 -10.80 3.28
C ARG A 141 16.16 -10.49 2.36
N VAL A 142 14.97 -10.35 2.93
CA VAL A 142 13.76 -9.88 2.28
C VAL A 142 13.57 -8.40 2.63
N ILE A 143 13.74 -7.53 1.63
CA ILE A 143 13.58 -6.09 1.77
C ILE A 143 12.25 -5.69 1.15
N ALA A 144 11.28 -5.28 1.98
CA ALA A 144 9.98 -4.85 1.50
C ALA A 144 10.01 -3.39 1.04
N VAL A 145 9.47 -3.11 -0.14
CA VAL A 145 9.31 -1.76 -0.68
C VAL A 145 7.88 -1.29 -0.46
N GLY A 146 7.68 -0.50 0.59
CA GLY A 146 6.41 0.03 1.02
C GLY A 146 5.71 -0.83 2.08
N THR A 147 4.95 -0.16 2.94
CA THR A 147 4.16 -0.77 4.02
C THR A 147 3.10 -1.75 3.51
N THR A 148 2.58 -1.51 2.30
CA THR A 148 1.70 -2.41 1.53
C THR A 148 2.33 -3.79 1.31
N SER A 149 3.59 -3.83 0.87
CA SER A 149 4.31 -5.10 0.67
C SER A 149 4.59 -5.80 2.00
N VAL A 150 4.92 -5.03 3.05
CA VAL A 150 5.08 -5.57 4.41
C VAL A 150 3.81 -6.28 4.86
N ARG A 151 2.66 -5.59 4.81
CA ARG A 151 1.37 -6.16 5.21
C ARG A 151 1.02 -7.41 4.41
N THR A 152 1.29 -7.42 3.12
CA THR A 152 1.05 -8.59 2.26
C THR A 152 1.87 -9.79 2.74
N LEU A 153 3.19 -9.63 2.84
CA LEU A 153 4.10 -10.73 3.19
C LEU A 153 3.85 -11.25 4.61
N GLU A 154 3.67 -10.36 5.59
CA GLU A 154 3.41 -10.72 6.97
C GLU A 154 2.02 -11.37 7.14
N SER A 155 1.03 -11.00 6.32
CA SER A 155 -0.28 -11.69 6.29
C SER A 155 -0.17 -13.10 5.78
N VAL A 156 0.58 -13.31 4.68
CA VAL A 156 0.79 -14.65 4.12
C VAL A 156 1.53 -15.53 5.13
N MET A 157 2.58 -15.00 5.76
CA MET A 157 3.29 -15.72 6.83
C MET A 157 2.38 -16.07 7.99
N TRP A 158 1.56 -15.14 8.45
CA TRP A 158 0.65 -15.37 9.57
C TRP A 158 -0.41 -16.45 9.25
N LYS A 159 -0.97 -16.42 8.02
CA LYS A 159 -2.02 -17.37 7.61
C LYS A 159 -1.47 -18.76 7.27
N LEU A 160 -0.33 -18.83 6.57
CA LEU A 160 0.15 -20.05 5.93
C LEU A 160 1.46 -20.59 6.54
N GLY A 161 2.14 -19.83 7.40
CA GLY A 161 3.42 -20.19 8.02
C GLY A 161 4.63 -20.12 7.08
N LYS A 162 4.41 -19.87 5.79
CA LYS A 162 5.42 -19.73 4.73
C LYS A 162 4.86 -18.91 3.58
N ILE A 163 5.73 -18.33 2.75
CA ILE A 163 5.28 -17.61 1.55
C ILE A 163 4.88 -18.61 0.49
N GLU A 164 3.58 -18.70 0.20
CA GLU A 164 3.02 -19.59 -0.81
C GLU A 164 2.24 -18.79 -1.86
N PRO A 165 2.03 -19.32 -3.08
CA PRO A 165 1.16 -18.70 -4.06
C PRO A 165 -0.27 -18.65 -3.52
N CYS A 166 -0.83 -17.45 -3.39
CA CYS A 166 -2.17 -17.28 -2.87
C CYS A 166 -2.80 -15.95 -3.31
N ALA A 167 -4.12 -15.90 -3.19
CA ALA A 167 -4.91 -14.69 -3.36
C ALA A 167 -5.98 -14.67 -2.27
N ASP A 168 -6.00 -13.61 -1.47
CA ASP A 168 -6.82 -13.52 -0.25
C ASP A 168 -6.91 -12.06 0.19
N SER A 169 -7.68 -11.77 1.25
CA SER A 169 -7.77 -10.45 1.87
C SER A 169 -6.90 -10.36 3.12
N THR A 170 -6.49 -9.15 3.47
CA THR A 170 -5.84 -8.86 4.74
C THR A 170 -6.40 -7.60 5.40
N ASN A 171 -6.68 -7.74 6.69
CA ASN A 171 -6.94 -6.66 7.63
C ASN A 171 -5.83 -6.59 8.69
N ILE A 172 -4.62 -7.08 8.38
CA ILE A 172 -3.53 -7.08 9.37
C ILE A 172 -3.22 -5.65 9.81
N PHE A 173 -3.20 -5.47 11.12
CA PHE A 173 -2.77 -4.23 11.76
C PHE A 173 -1.45 -4.47 12.49
N ILE A 174 -0.38 -3.85 11.99
CA ILE A 174 0.97 -3.99 12.55
C ILE A 174 1.25 -2.78 13.45
N TYR A 175 1.41 -3.03 14.74
CA TYR A 175 1.64 -2.03 15.78
C TYR A 175 2.68 -2.55 16.80
N PRO A 176 3.23 -1.69 17.69
CA PRO A 176 4.33 -2.09 18.58
C PRO A 176 3.99 -3.34 19.40
N GLY A 177 4.91 -4.32 19.37
CA GLY A 177 4.69 -5.66 19.94
C GLY A 177 4.53 -6.76 18.88
N TYR A 178 4.27 -6.40 17.62
CA TYR A 178 4.29 -7.36 16.52
C TYR A 178 5.72 -7.82 16.19
N GLU A 179 5.90 -9.11 15.93
CA GLU A 179 7.17 -9.72 15.54
C GLU A 179 7.14 -10.06 14.04
N PHE A 180 7.98 -9.39 13.25
CA PHE A 180 8.12 -9.64 11.82
C PHE A 180 8.67 -11.04 11.56
N LYS A 181 7.99 -11.80 10.71
CA LYS A 181 8.33 -13.21 10.44
C LYS A 181 9.17 -13.38 9.18
N ILE A 182 9.04 -12.48 8.20
CA ILE A 182 9.72 -12.61 6.90
C ILE A 182 10.48 -11.36 6.50
N VAL A 183 9.98 -10.16 6.82
CA VAL A 183 10.59 -8.89 6.38
C VAL A 183 11.80 -8.53 7.23
N ASP A 184 12.96 -8.36 6.60
CA ASP A 184 14.24 -8.05 7.27
C ASP A 184 14.64 -6.57 7.15
N ALA A 185 14.07 -5.84 6.19
CA ALA A 185 14.26 -4.40 6.03
C ALA A 185 13.08 -3.78 5.29
N ILE A 186 12.85 -2.48 5.48
CA ILE A 186 11.75 -1.74 4.84
C ILE A 186 12.31 -0.50 4.14
N ILE A 187 11.91 -0.30 2.89
CA ILE A 187 12.03 0.98 2.19
C ILE A 187 10.64 1.62 2.16
N THR A 188 10.47 2.80 2.74
CA THR A 188 9.17 3.48 2.81
C THR A 188 9.30 5.01 2.73
N ASN A 189 8.20 5.74 2.56
CA ASN A 189 8.19 7.20 2.69
C ASN A 189 8.13 7.63 4.18
N PHE A 190 8.22 8.94 4.43
CA PHE A 190 7.83 9.53 5.70
C PHE A 190 6.30 9.68 5.80
N HIS A 191 5.70 9.19 6.88
CA HIS A 191 4.25 9.06 7.06
C HIS A 191 3.66 10.17 7.95
N LEU A 192 2.34 10.35 7.86
CA LEU A 192 1.62 11.32 8.69
C LEU A 192 1.69 10.93 10.18
N PRO A 193 1.84 11.92 11.09
CA PRO A 193 1.62 11.70 12.51
C PRO A 193 0.23 11.08 12.76
N LYS A 194 0.14 10.18 13.75
CA LYS A 194 -1.10 9.49 14.13
C LYS A 194 -1.75 8.64 13.01
N SER A 195 -0.96 8.18 12.04
CA SER A 195 -1.40 7.20 11.04
C SER A 195 -1.10 5.75 11.46
N THR A 196 -1.83 4.78 10.91
CA THR A 196 -1.50 3.35 11.07
C THR A 196 -0.11 3.03 10.50
N LEU A 197 0.31 3.74 9.46
CA LEU A 197 1.62 3.57 8.82
C LEU A 197 2.79 3.96 9.73
N ILE A 198 2.68 5.04 10.51
CA ILE A 198 3.74 5.41 11.47
C ILE A 198 3.85 4.37 12.58
N MET A 199 2.76 3.69 12.94
CA MET A 199 2.79 2.60 13.93
C MET A 199 3.54 1.40 13.38
N LEU A 200 3.24 0.95 12.17
CA LEU A 200 3.96 -0.14 11.50
C LEU A 200 5.46 0.13 11.43
N VAL A 201 5.85 1.32 10.98
CA VAL A 201 7.26 1.72 10.88
C VAL A 201 7.91 1.79 12.26
N SER A 202 7.20 2.27 13.28
CA SER A 202 7.68 2.29 14.68
C SER A 202 7.84 0.89 15.27
N THR A 203 7.05 -0.09 14.83
CA THR A 203 7.22 -1.49 15.23
C THR A 203 8.50 -2.09 14.67
N PHE A 204 8.96 -1.64 13.50
CA PHE A 204 10.14 -2.19 12.85
C PHE A 204 11.48 -1.77 13.49
N ALA A 205 11.54 -0.57 14.09
CA ALA A 205 12.73 -0.09 14.80
C ALA A 205 12.44 0.22 16.27
N SER A 206 11.85 1.39 16.53
CA SER A 206 11.18 1.76 17.77
C SER A 206 10.50 3.11 17.57
N LYS A 207 9.50 3.44 18.39
CA LYS A 207 8.89 4.78 18.36
C LYS A 207 9.94 5.88 18.54
N GLU A 208 10.86 5.73 19.49
CA GLU A 208 11.88 6.75 19.78
C GLU A 208 12.81 6.97 18.60
N ILE A 209 13.34 5.89 18.01
CA ILE A 209 14.25 5.97 16.86
C ILE A 209 13.54 6.63 15.67
N ILE A 210 12.31 6.22 15.38
CA ILE A 210 11.55 6.78 14.26
C ILE A 210 11.22 8.26 14.47
N MET A 211 10.81 8.65 15.68
CA MET A 211 10.52 10.07 15.95
C MET A 211 11.79 10.94 15.88
N ASN A 212 12.92 10.45 16.39
CA ASN A 212 14.20 11.15 16.27
C ASN A 212 14.63 11.30 14.80
N ALA A 213 14.48 10.24 14.00
CA ALA A 213 14.76 10.29 12.57
C ALA A 213 13.86 11.29 11.83
N TYR A 214 12.59 11.41 12.24
CA TYR A 214 11.64 12.36 11.65
C TYR A 214 12.00 13.81 12.00
N GLU A 215 12.43 14.08 13.24
CA GLU A 215 12.90 15.43 13.62
C GLU A 215 14.18 15.81 12.88
N GLU A 216 15.13 14.88 12.73
CA GLU A 216 16.34 15.14 11.95
C GLU A 216 16.02 15.34 10.45
N ALA A 217 15.10 14.55 9.89
CA ALA A 217 14.63 14.73 8.51
C ALA A 217 14.01 16.12 8.29
N LYS A 218 13.15 16.60 9.21
CA LYS A 218 12.59 17.95 9.17
C LYS A 218 13.68 19.02 9.23
N LYS A 219 14.63 18.88 10.15
CA LYS A 219 15.75 19.82 10.33
C LYS A 219 16.62 19.93 9.07
N ASN A 220 16.78 18.83 8.34
CA ASN A 220 17.55 18.79 7.09
C ASN A 220 16.72 19.08 5.83
N GLY A 221 15.45 19.47 5.98
CA GLY A 221 14.60 19.88 4.84
C GLY A 221 14.14 18.72 3.95
N TYR A 222 14.07 17.50 4.49
CA TYR A 222 13.48 16.37 3.77
C TYR A 222 12.01 16.62 3.47
N LYS A 223 11.56 16.12 2.32
CA LYS A 223 10.16 16.15 1.90
C LYS A 223 9.45 14.90 2.42
N PHE A 224 8.21 15.07 2.88
CA PHE A 224 7.42 14.00 3.50
C PHE A 224 6.30 13.52 2.57
N PHE A 225 5.67 12.40 2.92
CA PHE A 225 4.49 11.83 2.26
C PHE A 225 4.77 11.23 0.86
N SER A 226 3.73 11.10 0.04
CA SER A 226 3.74 10.33 -1.21
C SER A 226 4.81 10.74 -2.21
N PHE A 227 5.03 12.04 -2.39
CA PHE A 227 6.02 12.59 -3.31
C PHE A 227 7.27 13.12 -2.59
N GLY A 228 7.39 12.80 -1.30
CA GLY A 228 8.56 13.14 -0.51
C GLY A 228 9.68 12.13 -0.65
N ASP A 229 10.69 12.27 0.19
CA ASP A 229 11.86 11.40 0.24
C ASP A 229 11.54 10.00 0.78
N ALA A 230 12.51 9.10 0.63
CA ALA A 230 12.46 7.72 1.11
C ALA A 230 13.31 7.51 2.36
N MET A 231 12.96 6.49 3.12
CA MET A 231 13.66 6.00 4.30
C MET A 231 13.90 4.50 4.16
N LEU A 232 15.11 4.05 4.47
CA LEU A 232 15.47 2.64 4.60
C LEU A 232 15.67 2.31 6.08
N ILE A 233 14.98 1.28 6.57
CA ILE A 233 15.10 0.75 7.94
C ILE A 233 15.59 -0.69 7.84
N LYS A 234 16.62 -1.05 8.61
CA LYS A 234 17.35 -2.32 8.53
C LYS A 234 17.90 -2.74 9.89
#